data_AF-A0A1I7WHM3-F1
#
_entry.id   AF-A0A1I7WHM3-F1
#
_cell.length_a   1.000
_cell.length_b   1.000
_cell.length_c   1.000
_cell.angle_alpha   90.00
_cell.angle_beta   90.00
_cell.angle_gamma   90.00
#
_symmetry.space_group_name_H-M   'P 1'
#
loop_
_entity.id
_entity.type
_entity.pdbx_description
1 polymer ?
#
loop_
_entity_poly.entity_id
_entity_poly.type
_entity_poly.pdbx_seq_one_letter_code
_entity_poly.pdbx_strand_id
1 'polypeptide(L)'
;MDHHCIWINQCVGSHNHRSFFLFIANLTAASFIIVIAGFNTFYNHIYISTAAKTYCTASLVMAPLQGYICSFDGFARNSIIFCYLLSILLFILVGILTSWNCYLISRGVTYIDYLVLF
;
A
#
# COMPACT_ATOMS: atom_id res chain seq x y z
N MET A 1 8.16 26.43 -2.67
CA MET A 1 8.31 25.09 -3.28
C MET A 1 8.67 24.16 -2.14
N ASP A 2 8.11 22.96 -2.06
CA ASP A 2 8.45 22.01 -1.00
C ASP A 2 9.58 21.07 -1.45
N HIS A 3 9.35 20.30 -2.51
CA HIS A 3 10.38 19.48 -3.14
C HIS A 3 9.97 19.07 -4.57
N HIS A 4 10.92 18.55 -5.36
CA HIS A 4 10.59 17.88 -6.62
C HIS A 4 10.40 16.38 -6.34
N CYS A 5 9.21 15.85 -6.64
CA CYS A 5 8.90 14.45 -6.38
C CYS A 5 8.94 13.66 -7.68
N ILE A 6 9.99 12.84 -7.82
CA ILE A 6 10.21 11.98 -8.98
C ILE A 6 9.06 10.97 -9.19
N TRP A 7 8.39 10.55 -8.11
CA TRP A 7 7.35 9.52 -8.14
C TRP A 7 6.05 9.97 -8.80
N ILE A 8 5.79 11.28 -8.76
CA ILE A 8 4.64 11.91 -9.43
C ILE A 8 5.06 12.78 -10.61
N ASN A 9 6.35 12.74 -10.96
CA ASN A 9 6.99 13.51 -12.03
C ASN A 9 6.57 14.99 -12.05
N GLN A 10 6.45 15.60 -10.87
CA GLN A 10 6.06 17.01 -10.71
C GLN A 10 6.61 17.59 -9.41
N CYS A 11 6.70 18.91 -9.34
CA CYS A 11 7.06 19.62 -8.13
C CYS A 11 5.89 19.65 -7.15
N VAL A 12 6.17 19.48 -5.86
CA VAL A 12 5.21 19.68 -4.76
C VAL A 12 5.44 21.07 -4.17
N GLY A 13 4.36 21.82 -3.95
CA GLY A 13 4.40 23.17 -3.41
C GLY A 13 3.02 23.70 -3.07
N SER A 14 2.88 25.02 -2.87
CA SER A 14 1.66 25.65 -2.34
C SER A 14 0.36 25.28 -3.06
N HIS A 15 0.42 25.04 -4.38
CA HIS A 15 -0.75 24.76 -5.21
C HIS A 15 -1.21 23.29 -5.19
N ASN A 16 -0.35 22.34 -4.83
CA ASN A 16 -0.66 20.91 -4.86
C ASN A 16 -0.29 20.14 -3.58
N HIS A 17 0.25 20.81 -2.55
CA HIS A 17 0.63 20.19 -1.28
C HIS A 17 -0.52 19.44 -0.61
N ARG A 18 -1.74 20.01 -0.63
CA ARG A 18 -2.95 19.36 -0.08
C ARG A 18 -3.29 18.07 -0.82
N SER A 19 -3.24 18.10 -2.15
CA SER A 19 -3.52 16.92 -2.98
C SER A 19 -2.43 15.85 -2.81
N PHE A 20 -1.17 16.25 -2.71
CA PHE A 20 -0.06 15.35 -2.42
C PHE A 20 -0.22 14.66 -1.05
N PHE A 21 -0.57 15.42 -0.01
CA PHE A 21 -0.81 14.87 1.32
C PHE A 21 -1.98 13.88 1.32
N LEU A 22 -3.10 14.22 0.68
CA LEU A 22 -4.23 13.30 0.55
C LEU A 22 -3.86 12.04 -0.23
N PHE A 23 -3.04 12.16 -1.28
CA PHE A 23 -2.55 11.00 -2.04
C PHE A 23 -1.76 10.03 -1.16
N ILE A 24 -0.74 10.51 -0.44
CA ILE A 24 0.08 9.64 0.42
C ILE A 24 -0.72 9.09 1.62
N ALA A 25 -1.62 9.89 2.21
CA ALA A 25 -2.45 9.45 3.33
C ALA A 25 -3.45 8.36 2.92
N ASN A 26 -4.10 8.50 1.76
CA ASN A 26 -4.99 7.46 1.23
C ASN A 26 -4.21 6.20 0.84
N LEU A 27 -3.00 6.34 0.29
CA LEU A 27 -2.15 5.20 -0.03
C LEU A 27 -1.71 4.44 1.24
N THR A 28 -1.35 5.16 2.31
CA THR A 28 -1.09 4.57 3.63
C THR A 28 -2.32 3.84 4.16
N ALA A 29 -3.51 4.47 4.13
CA ALA A 29 -4.74 3.83 4.61
C ALA A 29 -5.11 2.58 3.80
N ALA A 30 -5.02 2.65 2.47
CA ALA A 30 -5.30 1.51 1.59
C ALA A 30 -4.36 0.34 1.86
N SER A 31 -3.05 0.60 1.95
CA SER A 31 -2.05 -0.44 2.26
C SER A 31 -2.29 -1.07 3.63
N PHE A 32 -2.65 -0.28 4.65
CA PHE A 32 -3.01 -0.78 5.97
C PHE A 32 -4.25 -1.67 5.96
N ILE A 33 -5.30 -1.25 5.25
CA ILE A 33 -6.54 -2.03 5.10
C ILE A 33 -6.22 -3.39 4.45
N ILE A 34 -5.39 -3.42 3.40
CA ILE A 34 -4.99 -4.66 2.73
C ILE A 34 -4.22 -5.58 3.69
N VAL A 35 -3.32 -5.03 4.52
CA VAL A 35 -2.56 -5.83 5.50
C VAL A 35 -3.51 -6.47 6.52
N ILE A 36 -4.46 -5.72 7.09
CA ILE A 36 -5.39 -6.27 8.09
C ILE A 36 -6.36 -7.27 7.45
N ALA A 37 -7.06 -6.86 6.40
CA ALA A 37 -8.08 -7.69 5.77
C ALA A 37 -7.49 -8.90 5.02
N GLY A 38 -6.26 -8.77 4.52
CA GLY A 38 -5.56 -9.79 3.76
C GLY A 38 -4.84 -10.85 4.59
N PHE A 39 -4.69 -10.66 5.90
CA PHE A 39 -3.87 -11.55 6.75
C PHE A 39 -4.27 -13.02 6.66
N ASN A 40 -5.57 -13.33 6.80
CA ASN A 40 -6.06 -14.72 6.74
C ASN A 40 -5.79 -15.33 5.36
N THR A 41 -6.00 -14.56 4.29
CA THR A 41 -5.75 -15.02 2.91
C THR A 41 -4.27 -15.29 2.72
N PHE A 42 -3.38 -14.41 3.17
CA PHE A 42 -1.94 -14.60 3.14
C PHE A 42 -1.52 -15.86 3.91
N TYR A 43 -1.98 -16.00 5.16
CA TYR A 43 -1.66 -17.14 6.02
C TYR A 43 -2.06 -18.48 5.38
N ASN A 44 -3.28 -18.58 4.83
CA ASN A 44 -3.77 -19.79 4.17
C ASN A 44 -2.99 -20.15 2.90
N HIS A 45 -2.39 -19.18 2.21
CA HIS A 45 -1.58 -19.43 1.01
C HIS A 45 -0.11 -19.73 1.32
N ILE A 46 0.39 -19.36 2.50
CA ILE A 46 1.70 -19.79 3.00
C ILE A 46 1.62 -21.20 3.60
N TYR A 47 0.61 -21.47 4.43
CA TYR A 47 0.43 -22.74 5.14
C TYR A 47 -0.70 -23.57 4.51
N ILE A 48 -0.52 -23.96 3.25
CA ILE A 48 -1.57 -24.63 2.47
C ILE A 48 -2.01 -25.96 3.09
N SER A 49 -1.09 -26.70 3.73
CA SER A 49 -1.37 -27.99 4.35
C SER A 49 -2.39 -27.93 5.49
N THR A 50 -2.58 -26.75 6.09
CA THR A 50 -3.54 -26.51 7.17
C THR A 50 -4.74 -25.68 6.73
N ALA A 51 -4.77 -25.23 5.48
CA ALA A 51 -5.81 -24.34 4.97
C ALA A 51 -7.07 -25.12 4.57
N ALA A 52 -8.21 -24.80 5.20
CA ALA A 52 -9.49 -25.40 4.84
C ALA A 52 -10.00 -24.97 3.46
N LYS A 53 -9.76 -23.70 3.09
CA LYS A 53 -10.12 -23.11 1.80
C LYS A 53 -9.07 -22.10 1.35
N THR A 54 -8.72 -22.13 0.07
CA THR A 54 -7.83 -21.16 -0.60
C THR A 54 -8.58 -20.45 -1.71
N TYR A 55 -7.94 -19.49 -2.38
CA TYR A 55 -8.56 -18.79 -3.50
C TYR A 55 -9.01 -19.75 -4.61
N CYS A 56 -8.28 -20.83 -4.86
CA CYS A 56 -8.61 -21.80 -5.91
C CYS A 56 -9.56 -22.92 -5.48
N THR A 57 -9.79 -23.12 -4.18
CA THR A 57 -10.71 -24.17 -3.68
C THR A 57 -12.01 -23.62 -3.11
N ALA A 58 -12.08 -22.32 -2.82
CA ALA A 58 -13.30 -21.66 -2.39
C ALA A 58 -14.27 -21.45 -3.57
N SER A 59 -15.57 -21.66 -3.33
CA SER A 59 -16.63 -21.26 -4.26
C SER A 59 -16.89 -19.76 -4.12
N LEU A 60 -16.38 -18.98 -5.08
CA LEU A 60 -16.47 -17.52 -5.12
C LEU A 60 -17.42 -17.08 -6.24
N VAL A 61 -18.59 -16.54 -5.88
CA VAL A 61 -19.61 -16.11 -6.85
C VAL A 61 -19.19 -14.84 -7.62
N MET A 62 -18.29 -14.03 -7.05
CA MET A 62 -17.84 -12.75 -7.64
C MET A 62 -16.41 -12.80 -8.20
N ALA A 63 -15.95 -13.98 -8.66
CA ALA A 63 -14.60 -14.16 -9.20
C ALA A 63 -14.62 -14.78 -10.61
N PRO A 64 -15.02 -14.03 -11.66
CA PRO A 64 -15.18 -14.57 -13.02
C PRO A 64 -13.88 -15.10 -13.64
N LEU A 65 -12.73 -14.57 -13.21
CA LEU A 65 -11.41 -14.97 -13.70
C LEU A 65 -10.77 -16.10 -12.88
N GLN A 66 -11.45 -16.63 -11.85
CA GLN A 66 -10.87 -17.61 -10.92
C GLN A 66 -10.35 -18.85 -11.66
N GLY A 67 -11.12 -19.42 -12.59
CA GLY A 67 -10.72 -20.61 -13.34
C GLY A 67 -9.46 -20.40 -14.19
N TYR A 68 -9.32 -19.21 -14.80
CA TYR A 68 -8.12 -18.87 -15.57
C TYR A 68 -6.91 -18.62 -14.68
N ILE A 69 -7.08 -17.90 -13.56
CA ILE A 69 -5.99 -17.62 -12.61
C ILE A 69 -5.47 -18.92 -11.98
N CYS A 70 -6.37 -19.85 -11.67
CA CYS A 70 -6.05 -21.13 -11.04
C CYS A 70 -5.61 -22.22 -12.03
N SER A 71 -5.76 -22.03 -13.35
CA SER A 71 -5.18 -22.96 -14.33
C SER A 71 -3.66 -22.84 -14.43
N PHE A 72 -3.10 -21.69 -14.04
CA PHE A 72 -1.65 -21.51 -13.96
C PHE A 72 -1.15 -21.96 -12.59
N ASP A 73 -0.33 -23.01 -12.59
CA ASP A 73 0.19 -23.57 -11.35
C ASP A 73 0.97 -22.53 -10.54
N GLY A 74 0.63 -22.43 -9.25
CA GLY A 74 1.26 -21.51 -8.31
C GLY A 74 1.01 -20.01 -8.53
N PHE A 75 0.38 -19.57 -9.64
CA PHE A 75 0.20 -18.15 -9.96
C PHE A 75 -0.60 -17.43 -8.87
N ALA A 76 -1.79 -17.93 -8.52
CA ALA A 76 -2.64 -17.33 -7.48
C ALA A 76 -1.89 -17.17 -6.14
N ARG A 77 -1.19 -18.23 -5.71
CA ARG A 77 -0.41 -18.24 -4.46
C ARG A 77 0.69 -17.19 -4.50
N ASN A 78 1.50 -17.21 -5.55
CA ASN A 78 2.65 -16.30 -5.68
C ASN A 78 2.19 -14.84 -5.76
N SER A 79 1.12 -14.56 -6.50
CA SER A 79 0.53 -13.21 -6.60
C SER A 79 -0.01 -12.72 -5.26
N ILE A 80 -0.75 -13.54 -4.51
CA ILE A 80 -1.28 -13.17 -3.19
C ILE A 80 -0.14 -12.84 -2.22
N ILE A 81 0.88 -13.68 -2.17
CA ILE A 81 2.06 -13.47 -1.31
C ILE A 81 2.78 -12.19 -1.72
N PHE A 82 3.05 -12.00 -3.00
CA PHE A 82 3.72 -10.81 -3.52
C PHE A 82 2.94 -9.53 -3.20
N CYS A 83 1.64 -9.49 -3.50
CA CYS A 83 0.79 -8.32 -3.23
C CYS A 83 0.72 -7.99 -1.73
N TYR A 84 0.66 -9.02 -0.87
CA TYR A 84 0.62 -8.83 0.57
C TYR A 84 1.94 -8.23 1.11
N LEU A 85 3.08 -8.80 0.70
CA LEU A 85 4.40 -8.28 1.08
C LEU A 85 4.65 -6.87 0.53
N LEU A 86 4.23 -6.59 -0.70
CA LEU A 86 4.28 -5.26 -1.29
C LEU A 86 3.43 -4.26 -0.49
N SER A 87 2.25 -4.67 -0.02
CA SER A 87 1.38 -3.82 0.79
C SER A 87 2.01 -3.48 2.15
N ILE A 88 2.70 -4.44 2.80
CA ILE A 88 3.48 -4.17 4.01
C ILE A 88 4.59 -3.17 3.74
N LEU A 89 5.37 -3.37 2.66
CA LEU A 89 6.46 -2.47 2.29
C LEU A 89 5.95 -1.05 2.04
N LEU A 90 4.86 -0.90 1.27
CA LEU A 90 4.24 0.40 1.00
C LEU A 90 3.68 1.04 2.27
N PHE A 91 3.05 0.26 3.15
CA PHE A 91 2.56 0.78 4.43
C PHE A 91 3.69 1.37 5.27
N ILE A 92 4.84 0.70 5.34
CA ILE A 92 6.00 1.19 6.09
C ILE A 92 6.58 2.44 5.42
N LEU A 93 6.96 2.37 4.15
CA LEU A 93 7.64 3.46 3.47
C LEU A 93 6.76 4.71 3.35
N VAL A 94 5.54 4.53 2.84
CA VAL A 94 4.60 5.64 2.64
C VAL A 94 4.01 6.07 3.98
N GLY A 95 3.81 5.16 4.95
CA GLY A 95 3.34 5.53 6.28
C GLY A 95 4.32 6.41 7.05
N ILE A 96 5.63 6.14 6.94
CA ILE A 96 6.67 7.03 7.48
C ILE A 96 6.60 8.39 6.78
N LEU A 97 6.49 8.42 5.45
CA LEU A 97 6.36 9.67 4.69
C LEU A 97 5.12 10.48 5.08
N THR A 98 3.97 9.82 5.22
CA THR A 98 2.71 10.43 5.68
C THR A 98 2.86 10.99 7.09
N SER A 99 3.45 10.22 8.01
CA SER A 99 3.68 10.65 9.39
C SER A 99 4.60 11.87 9.46
N TRP A 100 5.66 11.87 8.63
CA TRP A 100 6.55 13.02 8.50
C TRP A 100 5.83 14.28 8.01
N ASN A 101 4.97 14.15 7.00
CA ASN A 101 4.17 15.27 6.51
C ASN A 101 3.17 15.76 7.57
N CYS A 102 2.54 14.86 8.33
CA CYS A 102 1.69 15.24 9.47
C CYS A 102 2.48 16.08 10.49
N TYR A 103 3.72 15.68 10.81
CA TYR A 103 4.60 16.44 11.70
C TYR A 103 4.88 17.85 11.16
N LEU A 104 5.34 17.98 9.91
CA LEU A 104 5.62 19.29 9.30
C LEU A 104 4.37 20.19 9.28
N ILE A 105 3.21 19.65 8.91
CA ILE A 105 1.94 20.36 8.89
C ILE A 105 1.55 20.84 10.31
N SER A 106 1.73 20.00 11.33
CA SER A 106 1.43 20.38 12.72
C SER A 106 2.33 21.50 13.25
N ARG A 107 3.53 21.65 12.67
CA ARG A 107 4.48 22.72 12.98
C ARG A 107 4.28 23.96 12.09
N GLY A 108 3.45 23.87 11.05
CA GLY A 108 3.20 24.95 10.11
C GLY A 108 4.41 25.33 9.24
N VAL A 109 5.35 24.40 9.03
CA VAL A 109 6.59 24.64 8.26
C VAL A 109 6.63 23.74 7.01
N THR A 110 7.26 24.22 5.94
CA THR A 110 7.57 23.37 4.78
C THR A 110 8.83 22.53 5.03
N TYR A 111 9.10 21.55 4.18
CA TYR A 111 10.32 20.75 4.27
C TYR A 111 11.58 21.61 4.11
N ILE A 112 11.57 22.58 3.18
CA ILE A 112 12.69 23.51 3.00
C ILE A 112 12.86 24.39 4.25
N ASP A 113 11.77 24.92 4.80
CA ASP A 113 11.85 25.75 6.00
C ASP A 113 12.45 24.96 7.17
N TYR A 114 12.07 23.69 7.32
CA TYR A 114 12.63 22.80 8.34
C TYR A 114 14.16 22.63 8.18
N LEU A 115 14.66 22.44 6.96
CA LEU A 115 16.09 22.27 6.68
C LEU A 115 16.92 23.55 6.87
N VAL A 116 16.29 24.72 6.77
CA VAL A 116 16.98 26.02 6.96
C VAL A 116 16.99 26.42 8.43
N LEU A 117 15.97 26.02 9.19
CA LEU A 117 15.81 26.37 10.60
C LEU A 117 16.54 25.45 11.57
N PHE A 118 16.86 24.21 11.15
CA PHE A 118 17.48 23.16 11.97
C PHE A 118 18.58 22.44 11.19
#